data_AF-A0A1F5CBI3-F1
#
_entry.id   AF-A0A1F5CBI3-F1
#
_cell.length_a   1.000
_cell.length_b   1.000
_cell.length_c   1.000
_cell.angle_alpha   90.00
_cell.angle_beta   90.00
_cell.angle_gamma   90.00
#
_symmetry.space_group_name_H-M   'P 1'
#
loop_
_entity.id
_entity.type
_entity.pdbx_description
1 polymer ?
#
loop_
_entity_poly.entity_id
_entity_poly.type
_entity_poly.pdbx_seq_one_letter_code
_entity_poly.pdbx_strand_id
1 'polypeptide(L)'
;MPYVPSKKTDGKSTDREVIDAALEPLAQSVAEDITNNFSLRPIYEQTFIRVAYDLRDILKSPSVVGNGLTWDLAKAIYETGAKYGYEGVYLGEFNYAFTRFIQRVPQIKVKRGDWKDELRYWLYAETVTALCHAEKETEHLEIGVDGVFRDIKDEYKRRMNTAYEAAQIVKSGDCYDGPYYTRLVEVVDEEGRLIGHMEVMLKRSQDTLHKDVLDRQLVLKSKNPYTP
;
A
#
# COMPACT_ATOMS: atom_id res chain seq x y z
N MET A 1 -8.10 -0.41 15.63
CA MET A 1 -8.57 0.88 15.10
C MET A 1 -10.07 0.98 15.31
N PRO A 2 -10.59 2.06 15.92
CA PRO A 2 -12.01 2.36 15.82
C PRO A 2 -12.36 2.55 14.34
N TYR A 3 -13.54 2.08 13.96
CA TYR A 3 -13.91 1.87 12.58
C TYR A 3 -14.45 3.15 11.95
N VAL A 4 -13.85 3.61 10.84
CA VAL A 4 -14.44 4.64 9.98
C VAL A 4 -15.29 3.96 8.90
N PRO A 5 -16.61 4.23 8.84
CA PRO A 5 -17.48 3.69 7.81
C PRO A 5 -16.99 4.07 6.41
N SER A 6 -17.13 3.14 5.47
CA SER A 6 -16.85 3.40 4.05
C SER A 6 -18.06 3.01 3.24
N LYS A 7 -18.21 3.54 2.02
CA LYS A 7 -19.25 3.10 1.09
C LYS A 7 -19.33 1.58 0.91
N LYS A 8 -18.19 0.87 1.04
CA LYS A 8 -18.16 -0.60 0.96
C LYS A 8 -18.87 -1.29 2.12
N THR A 9 -19.04 -0.60 3.24
CA THR A 9 -19.53 -1.19 4.47
C THR A 9 -20.87 -0.63 4.94
N ASP A 10 -21.18 0.63 4.64
CA ASP A 10 -22.47 1.26 4.97
C ASP A 10 -23.28 1.70 3.75
N GLY A 11 -22.70 1.63 2.54
CA GLY A 11 -23.31 2.08 1.29
C GLY A 11 -23.46 3.61 1.14
N LYS A 12 -22.97 4.39 2.11
CA LYS A 12 -23.32 5.82 2.28
C LYS A 12 -22.12 6.74 2.50
N SER A 13 -21.06 6.28 3.17
CA SER A 13 -19.91 7.13 3.48
C SER A 13 -19.16 7.56 2.20
N THR A 14 -19.01 8.87 2.03
CA THR A 14 -18.30 9.53 0.91
C THR A 14 -16.91 10.02 1.32
N ASP A 15 -16.45 9.66 2.51
CA ASP A 15 -15.20 10.16 3.11
C ASP A 15 -13.97 9.87 2.24
N ARG A 16 -13.91 8.66 1.67
CA ARG A 16 -12.85 8.28 0.73
C ARG A 16 -12.87 9.12 -0.55
N GLU A 17 -14.04 9.55 -1.00
CA GLU A 17 -14.18 10.36 -2.22
C GLU A 17 -13.64 11.77 -1.99
N VAL A 18 -13.77 12.30 -0.76
CA VAL A 18 -13.16 13.58 -0.35
C VAL A 18 -11.64 13.47 -0.31
N ILE A 19 -11.11 12.43 0.34
CA ILE A 19 -9.66 12.21 0.42
C ILE A 19 -9.07 11.94 -0.96
N ASP A 20 -9.71 11.10 -1.77
CA ASP A 20 -9.27 10.80 -3.13
C ASP A 20 -9.23 12.07 -4.00
N ALA A 21 -10.21 12.97 -3.85
CA ALA A 21 -10.23 14.24 -4.57
C ALA A 21 -9.07 15.18 -4.20
N ALA A 22 -8.65 15.20 -2.92
CA ALA A 22 -7.49 15.97 -2.47
C ALA A 22 -6.16 15.28 -2.83
N LEU A 23 -6.13 13.95 -2.81
CA LEU A 23 -4.97 13.13 -3.13
C LEU A 23 -4.61 13.19 -4.62
N GLU A 24 -5.60 13.19 -5.51
CA GLU A 24 -5.39 13.09 -6.95
C GLU A 24 -4.49 14.22 -7.50
N PRO A 25 -4.72 15.52 -7.20
CA PRO A 25 -3.80 16.58 -7.62
C PRO A 25 -2.39 16.43 -7.06
N LEU A 26 -2.25 16.04 -5.77
CA LEU A 26 -0.94 15.80 -5.17
C LEU A 26 -0.20 14.65 -5.86
N ALA A 27 -0.89 13.55 -6.13
CA ALA A 27 -0.33 12.40 -6.84
C ALA A 27 0.07 12.73 -8.28
N GLN A 28 -0.70 13.59 -8.97
CA GLN A 28 -0.34 14.09 -10.30
C GLN A 28 0.93 14.93 -10.26
N SER A 29 1.01 15.91 -9.35
CA SER A 29 2.20 16.75 -9.16
C SER A 29 3.43 15.90 -8.86
N VAL A 30 3.33 14.97 -7.89
CA VAL A 30 4.45 14.09 -7.55
C VAL A 30 4.85 13.19 -8.71
N ALA A 31 3.89 12.69 -9.50
CA ALA A 31 4.21 11.91 -10.69
C ALA A 31 4.95 12.73 -11.77
N GLU A 32 4.73 14.04 -11.84
CA GLU A 32 5.47 14.95 -12.74
C GLU A 32 6.90 15.18 -12.26
N ASP A 33 7.08 15.36 -10.95
CA ASP A 33 8.40 15.60 -10.34
C ASP A 33 9.31 14.36 -10.46
N ILE A 34 8.74 13.15 -10.52
CA ILE A 34 9.51 11.92 -10.67
C ILE A 34 10.00 11.76 -12.12
N THR A 35 11.17 12.33 -12.39
CA THR A 35 11.83 12.28 -13.71
C THR A 35 12.62 11.00 -13.98
N ASN A 36 13.07 10.28 -12.95
CA ASN A 36 13.83 9.04 -13.10
C ASN A 36 13.69 8.13 -11.86
N ASN A 37 14.26 6.93 -11.91
CA ASN A 37 14.11 5.95 -10.82
C ASN A 37 14.66 6.47 -9.48
N PHE A 38 15.75 7.24 -9.50
CA PHE A 38 16.40 7.74 -8.29
C PHE A 38 15.70 8.98 -7.71
N SER A 39 14.83 9.65 -8.46
CA SER A 39 14.09 10.80 -7.94
C SER A 39 12.84 10.42 -7.16
N LEU A 40 12.34 9.18 -7.28
CA LEU A 40 11.16 8.71 -6.55
C LEU A 40 11.31 8.90 -5.04
N ARG A 41 12.39 8.37 -4.49
CA ARG A 41 12.63 8.38 -3.05
C ARG A 41 12.64 9.77 -2.43
N PRO A 42 13.50 10.72 -2.85
CA PRO A 42 13.54 12.05 -2.21
C PRO A 42 12.20 12.79 -2.35
N ILE A 43 11.47 12.58 -3.45
CA ILE A 43 10.15 13.20 -3.67
C ILE A 43 9.10 12.59 -2.72
N TYR A 44 9.09 11.27 -2.56
CA TYR A 44 8.20 10.59 -1.61
C TYR A 44 8.52 10.99 -0.17
N GLU A 45 9.80 10.96 0.22
CA GLU A 45 10.27 11.39 1.54
C GLU A 45 9.77 12.81 1.86
N GLN A 46 10.01 13.77 0.97
CA GLN A 46 9.58 15.15 1.14
C GLN A 46 8.05 15.26 1.23
N THR A 47 7.31 14.56 0.36
CA THR A 47 5.84 14.61 0.34
C THR A 47 5.24 14.04 1.63
N PHE A 48 5.72 12.88 2.07
CA PHE A 48 5.21 12.18 3.25
C PHE A 48 5.42 13.01 4.50
N ILE A 49 6.64 13.53 4.67
CA ILE A 49 7.00 14.40 5.79
C ILE A 49 6.15 15.67 5.74
N ARG A 50 6.05 16.32 4.57
CA ARG A 50 5.33 17.60 4.47
C ARG A 50 3.86 17.48 4.85
N VAL A 51 3.16 16.45 4.37
CA VAL A 51 1.75 16.21 4.75
C VAL A 51 1.61 15.92 6.24
N ALA A 52 2.55 15.17 6.85
CA ALA A 52 2.54 14.91 8.29
C ALA A 52 2.71 16.20 9.13
N TYR A 53 3.62 17.09 8.70
CA TYR A 53 3.78 18.41 9.34
C TYR A 53 2.55 19.30 9.15
N ASP A 54 2.00 19.37 7.94
CA ASP A 54 0.79 20.15 7.66
C ASP A 54 -0.38 19.62 8.53
N LEU A 55 -0.53 18.30 8.67
CA LEU A 55 -1.54 17.69 9.54
C LEU A 55 -1.32 18.03 11.01
N ARG A 56 -0.08 17.98 11.50
CA ARG A 56 0.27 18.39 12.87
C ARG A 56 -0.13 19.83 13.14
N ASP A 57 0.12 20.73 12.19
CA ASP A 57 -0.20 22.14 12.33
C ASP A 57 -1.71 22.38 12.43
N ILE A 58 -2.49 21.68 11.60
CA ILE A 58 -3.96 21.72 11.68
C ILE A 58 -4.46 21.17 13.02
N LEU A 59 -3.90 20.05 13.50
CA LEU A 59 -4.28 19.46 14.78
C LEU A 59 -3.98 20.38 15.97
N LYS A 60 -2.86 21.11 15.93
CA LYS A 60 -2.47 22.07 16.98
C LYS A 60 -3.29 23.37 16.93
N SER A 61 -3.65 23.82 15.74
CA SER A 61 -4.40 25.06 15.54
C SER A 61 -5.35 24.93 14.35
N PRO A 62 -6.60 24.47 14.54
CA PRO A 62 -7.54 24.26 13.44
C PRO A 62 -7.89 25.51 12.61
N SER A 63 -7.57 26.70 13.12
CA SER A 63 -7.73 27.98 12.44
C SER A 63 -6.53 28.37 11.56
N VAL A 64 -5.42 27.62 11.58
CA VAL A 64 -4.26 27.95 10.75
C VAL A 64 -4.61 27.74 9.28
N VAL A 65 -4.22 28.71 8.45
CA VAL A 65 -4.43 28.68 7.01
C VAL A 65 -3.09 28.38 6.35
N GLY A 66 -2.98 27.22 5.73
CA GLY A 66 -1.89 26.87 4.84
C GLY A 66 -2.32 26.88 3.38
N ASN A 67 -1.36 26.57 2.50
CA ASN A 67 -1.57 26.50 1.07
C ASN A 67 -0.79 25.33 0.48
N GLY A 68 -1.20 24.89 -0.72
CA GLY A 68 -0.53 23.85 -1.49
C GLY A 68 -1.15 22.46 -1.33
N LEU A 69 -0.72 21.55 -2.21
CA LEU A 69 -1.36 20.24 -2.37
C LEU A 69 -1.18 19.32 -1.15
N THR A 70 -0.07 19.45 -0.43
CA THR A 70 0.17 18.69 0.81
C THR A 70 -0.75 19.17 1.92
N TRP A 71 -0.97 20.48 2.01
CA TRP A 71 -1.91 21.08 2.94
C TRP A 71 -3.34 20.66 2.65
N ASP A 72 -3.74 20.68 1.38
CA ASP A 72 -5.09 20.29 0.96
C ASP A 72 -5.40 18.83 1.33
N LEU A 73 -4.44 17.92 1.14
CA LEU A 73 -4.57 16.53 1.59
C LEU A 73 -4.63 16.43 3.11
N ALA A 74 -3.73 17.10 3.84
CA ALA A 74 -3.73 17.09 5.30
C ALA A 74 -5.05 17.62 5.88
N LYS A 75 -5.59 18.68 5.28
CA LYS A 75 -6.89 19.25 5.62
C LYS A 75 -8.04 18.27 5.35
N ALA A 76 -8.05 17.61 4.20
CA ALA A 76 -9.06 16.61 3.88
C ALA A 76 -9.04 15.44 4.89
N ILE A 77 -7.85 14.97 5.29
CA ILE A 77 -7.68 13.94 6.34
C ILE A 77 -8.26 14.42 7.67
N TYR A 78 -7.89 15.63 8.10
CA TYR A 78 -8.37 16.21 9.35
C TYR A 78 -9.89 16.39 9.37
N GLU A 79 -10.46 17.06 8.35
CA GLU A 79 -11.89 17.37 8.28
C GLU A 79 -12.75 16.11 8.17
N THR A 80 -12.25 15.09 7.47
CA THR A 80 -12.92 13.79 7.37
C THR A 80 -12.95 13.08 8.71
N GLY A 81 -11.81 13.04 9.41
CA GLY A 81 -11.72 12.45 10.74
C GLY A 81 -12.57 13.19 11.78
N ALA A 82 -12.54 14.52 11.78
CA ALA A 82 -13.22 15.36 12.77
C ALA A 82 -14.74 15.07 12.88
N LYS A 83 -15.39 14.56 11.82
CA LYS A 83 -16.81 14.17 11.81
C LYS A 83 -17.17 13.13 12.87
N TYR A 84 -16.20 12.31 13.28
CA TYR A 84 -16.43 11.15 14.14
C TYR A 84 -16.22 11.40 15.63
N GLY A 85 -15.67 12.56 16.01
CA GLY A 85 -15.66 13.04 17.39
C GLY A 85 -14.85 12.20 18.41
N TYR A 86 -13.94 11.33 17.95
CA TYR A 86 -13.04 10.58 18.84
C TYR A 86 -11.56 10.80 18.48
N GLU A 87 -10.71 10.67 19.50
CA GLU A 87 -9.27 10.90 19.40
C GLU A 87 -8.58 9.91 18.46
N GLY A 88 -7.65 10.41 17.63
CA GLY A 88 -6.84 9.57 16.74
C GLY A 88 -7.54 9.07 15.47
N VAL A 89 -8.79 9.46 15.20
CA VAL A 89 -9.52 9.07 13.97
C VAL A 89 -8.78 9.45 12.68
N TYR A 90 -8.07 10.58 12.67
CA TYR A 90 -7.28 11.04 11.53
C TYR A 90 -6.19 10.03 11.12
N LEU A 91 -5.75 9.14 12.03
CA LEU A 91 -4.76 8.11 11.72
C LEU A 91 -5.28 7.07 10.72
N GLY A 92 -6.58 6.74 10.77
CA GLY A 92 -7.21 5.84 9.81
C GLY A 92 -7.28 6.48 8.41
N GLU A 93 -7.66 7.75 8.35
CA GLU A 93 -7.72 8.51 7.10
C GLU A 93 -6.33 8.76 6.52
N PHE A 94 -5.33 9.01 7.37
CA PHE A 94 -3.93 9.13 6.98
C PHE A 94 -3.39 7.81 6.41
N ASN A 95 -3.70 6.67 7.05
CA ASN A 95 -3.34 5.34 6.56
C ASN A 95 -3.95 5.09 5.17
N TYR A 96 -5.24 5.37 5.01
CA TYR A 96 -5.93 5.24 3.72
C TYR A 96 -5.28 6.11 2.65
N ALA A 97 -5.08 7.40 2.94
CA ALA A 97 -4.51 8.36 1.99
C ALA A 97 -3.15 7.90 1.48
N PHE A 98 -2.21 7.55 2.36
CA PHE A 98 -0.88 7.14 1.92
C PHE A 98 -0.84 5.76 1.27
N THR A 99 -1.66 4.82 1.73
CA THR A 99 -1.85 3.52 1.05
C THR A 99 -2.36 3.72 -0.38
N ARG A 100 -3.28 4.66 -0.59
CA ARG A 100 -3.78 5.00 -1.92
C ARG A 100 -2.73 5.74 -2.74
N PHE A 101 -2.00 6.67 -2.13
CA PHE A 101 -0.99 7.51 -2.77
C PHE A 101 0.12 6.66 -3.42
N ILE A 102 0.71 5.72 -2.67
CA ILE A 102 1.80 4.84 -3.16
C ILE A 102 1.36 3.92 -4.30
N GLN A 103 0.05 3.70 -4.47
CA GLN A 103 -0.52 2.98 -5.62
C GLN A 103 -0.87 3.93 -6.77
N ARG A 104 -1.31 5.15 -6.44
CA ARG A 104 -1.84 6.09 -7.42
C ARG A 104 -0.75 6.72 -8.27
N VAL A 105 0.39 7.08 -7.68
CA VAL A 105 1.51 7.64 -8.44
C VAL A 105 1.99 6.67 -9.53
N PRO A 106 2.27 5.38 -9.25
CA PRO A 106 2.58 4.41 -10.30
C PRO A 106 1.52 4.27 -11.40
N GLN A 107 0.23 4.26 -11.03
CA GLN A 107 -0.87 4.24 -12.00
C GLN A 107 -0.82 5.43 -12.96
N ILE A 108 -0.50 6.62 -12.44
CA ILE A 108 -0.36 7.83 -13.25
C ILE A 108 0.85 7.72 -14.18
N LYS A 109 2.02 7.27 -13.69
CA LYS A 109 3.24 7.12 -14.50
C LYS A 109 3.06 6.11 -15.63
N VAL A 110 2.39 4.97 -15.37
CA VAL A 110 2.07 3.98 -16.41
C VAL A 110 1.09 4.54 -17.43
N LYS A 111 0.01 5.20 -16.97
CA LYS A 111 -0.97 5.82 -17.86
C LYS A 111 -0.33 6.88 -18.79
N ARG A 112 0.69 7.60 -18.32
CA ARG A 112 1.46 8.57 -19.10
C ARG A 112 2.48 7.94 -20.05
N GLY A 113 2.75 6.64 -19.92
CA GLY A 113 3.77 5.93 -20.68
C GLY A 113 5.19 6.10 -20.14
N ASP A 114 5.36 6.76 -18.98
CA ASP A 114 6.67 6.96 -18.36
C ASP A 114 7.25 5.64 -17.85
N TRP A 115 6.39 4.77 -17.33
CA TRP A 115 6.73 3.45 -16.81
C TRP A 115 5.96 2.36 -17.54
N LYS A 116 6.56 1.17 -17.64
CA LYS A 116 5.93 0.01 -18.26
C LYS A 116 4.87 -0.66 -17.38
N ASP A 117 5.15 -0.76 -16.08
CA ASP A 117 4.37 -1.53 -15.12
C ASP A 117 4.18 -0.71 -13.83
N GLU A 118 3.03 -0.89 -13.16
CA GLU A 118 2.68 -0.16 -11.93
C GLU A 118 3.47 -0.66 -10.71
N LEU A 119 4.14 -1.80 -10.85
CA LEU A 119 4.97 -2.38 -9.81
C LEU A 119 6.24 -3.01 -10.42
N ARG A 120 7.38 -2.60 -9.89
CA ARG A 120 8.72 -3.11 -10.20
C ARG A 120 9.49 -3.18 -8.89
N TYR A 121 10.46 -4.08 -8.78
CA TYR A 121 11.24 -4.24 -7.55
C TYR A 121 11.84 -2.91 -7.03
N TRP A 122 12.43 -2.10 -7.92
CA TRP A 122 13.00 -0.81 -7.51
C TRP A 122 11.94 0.17 -7.00
N LEU A 123 10.73 0.20 -7.58
CA LEU A 123 9.62 1.03 -7.09
C LEU A 123 9.25 0.64 -5.67
N TYR A 124 9.14 -0.67 -5.41
CA TYR A 124 8.88 -1.21 -4.09
C TYR A 124 9.98 -0.80 -3.09
N ALA A 125 11.24 -1.03 -3.44
CA ALA A 125 12.39 -0.77 -2.56
C ALA A 125 12.52 0.73 -2.18
N GLU A 126 12.37 1.62 -3.16
CA GLU A 126 12.45 3.06 -2.92
C GLU A 126 11.23 3.57 -2.13
N THR A 127 10.04 3.04 -2.38
CA THR A 127 8.82 3.38 -1.60
C THR A 127 8.96 2.95 -0.15
N VAL A 128 9.42 1.73 0.12
CA VAL A 128 9.67 1.22 1.48
C VAL A 128 10.71 2.06 2.20
N THR A 129 11.77 2.47 1.50
CA THR A 129 12.81 3.34 2.07
C THR A 129 12.25 4.70 2.45
N ALA A 130 11.43 5.32 1.59
CA ALA A 130 10.78 6.59 1.88
C ALA A 130 9.82 6.50 3.08
N LEU A 131 9.05 5.40 3.21
CA LEU A 131 8.19 5.16 4.37
C LEU A 131 8.99 5.01 5.67
N CYS A 132 10.08 4.25 5.66
CA CYS A 132 10.99 4.11 6.81
C CYS A 132 11.62 5.45 7.22
N HIS A 133 11.93 6.31 6.25
CA HIS A 133 12.47 7.64 6.52
C HIS A 133 11.40 8.54 7.14
N ALA A 134 10.20 8.60 6.54
CA ALA A 134 9.08 9.36 7.06
C ALA A 134 8.68 8.93 8.47
N GLU A 135 8.67 7.62 8.77
CA GLU A 135 8.48 7.07 10.12
C GLU A 135 9.43 7.74 11.13
N LYS A 136 10.74 7.71 10.86
CA LYS A 136 11.76 8.28 11.76
C LYS A 136 11.65 9.80 11.89
N GLU A 137 11.47 10.49 10.78
CA GLU A 137 11.41 11.96 10.76
C GLU A 137 10.14 12.50 11.41
N THR A 138 9.10 11.67 11.61
CA THR A 138 7.83 12.11 12.18
C THR A 138 7.59 11.63 13.61
N GLU A 139 8.49 10.84 14.19
CA GLU A 139 8.41 10.34 15.58
C GLU A 139 8.25 11.49 16.60
N HIS A 140 8.97 12.58 16.40
CA HIS A 140 8.94 13.76 17.28
C HIS A 140 7.67 14.62 17.14
N LEU A 141 6.76 14.32 16.21
CA LEU A 141 5.54 15.09 16.02
C LEU A 141 4.48 14.79 17.09
N GLU A 142 4.60 13.64 17.79
CA GLU A 142 3.71 13.22 18.88
C GLU A 142 2.22 13.15 18.48
N ILE A 143 1.95 12.87 17.20
CA ILE A 143 0.60 12.69 16.64
C ILE A 143 0.38 11.28 16.08
N GLY A 144 1.27 10.32 16.36
CA GLY A 144 1.11 8.90 16.01
C GLY A 144 1.22 8.52 14.51
N VAL A 145 1.52 9.49 13.63
CA VAL A 145 1.68 9.25 12.18
C VAL A 145 2.90 8.41 11.83
N ASP A 146 3.93 8.39 12.68
CA ASP A 146 5.10 7.53 12.60
C ASP A 146 4.68 6.04 12.60
N GLY A 147 3.82 5.65 13.54
CA GLY A 147 3.26 4.31 13.62
C GLY A 147 2.42 3.94 12.41
N VAL A 148 1.75 4.92 11.79
CA VAL A 148 0.98 4.70 10.56
C VAL A 148 1.89 4.44 9.35
N PHE A 149 3.01 5.17 9.20
CA PHE A 149 3.98 4.87 8.14
C PHE A 149 4.56 3.47 8.26
N ARG A 150 4.87 3.03 9.48
CA ARG A 150 5.30 1.65 9.75
C ARG A 150 4.25 0.63 9.29
N ASP A 151 2.99 0.86 9.64
CA ASP A 151 1.88 -0.02 9.27
C ASP A 151 1.70 -0.10 7.75
N ILE A 152 1.70 1.04 7.04
CA ILE A 152 1.62 1.09 5.58
C ILE A 152 2.77 0.28 4.93
N LYS A 153 3.99 0.41 5.44
CA LYS A 153 5.15 -0.34 4.96
C LYS A 153 4.93 -1.85 5.11
N ASP A 154 4.47 -2.29 6.28
CA ASP A 154 4.24 -3.73 6.55
C ASP A 154 3.06 -4.28 5.72
N GLU A 155 1.99 -3.50 5.57
CA GLU A 155 0.87 -3.83 4.69
C GLU A 155 1.29 -3.92 3.23
N TYR A 156 2.11 -2.99 2.75
CA TYR A 156 2.59 -2.97 1.37
C TYR A 156 3.47 -4.20 1.07
N LYS A 157 4.35 -4.58 2.02
CA LYS A 157 5.12 -5.82 1.94
C LYS A 157 4.20 -7.05 1.88
N ARG A 158 3.20 -7.13 2.77
CA ARG A 158 2.32 -8.31 2.87
C ARG A 158 1.34 -8.45 1.71
N ARG A 159 0.77 -7.34 1.21
CA ARG A 159 -0.32 -7.37 0.23
C ARG A 159 0.15 -7.25 -1.21
N MET A 160 1.22 -6.49 -1.47
CA MET A 160 1.68 -6.21 -2.84
C MET A 160 2.98 -6.95 -3.16
N ASN A 161 3.96 -6.92 -2.26
CA ASN A 161 5.26 -7.52 -2.55
C ASN A 161 5.19 -9.06 -2.65
N THR A 162 4.47 -9.74 -1.76
CA THR A 162 4.32 -11.21 -1.84
C THR A 162 3.73 -11.67 -3.17
N ALA A 163 2.71 -10.98 -3.70
CA ALA A 163 2.14 -11.30 -5.00
C ALA A 163 3.14 -11.05 -6.14
N TYR A 164 3.92 -9.96 -6.05
CA TYR A 164 4.98 -9.66 -7.01
C TYR A 164 6.13 -10.68 -6.97
N GLU A 165 6.55 -11.10 -5.78
CA GLU A 165 7.57 -12.13 -5.57
C GLU A 165 7.14 -13.46 -6.20
N ALA A 166 5.89 -13.89 -5.98
CA ALA A 166 5.35 -15.07 -6.64
C ALA A 166 5.43 -14.95 -8.17
N ALA A 167 5.10 -13.79 -8.75
CA ALA A 167 5.23 -13.56 -10.18
C ALA A 167 6.69 -13.58 -10.66
N GLN A 168 7.65 -13.09 -9.86
CA GLN A 168 9.08 -13.16 -10.19
C GLN A 168 9.63 -14.58 -10.09
N ILE A 169 9.20 -15.37 -9.09
CA ILE A 169 9.56 -16.77 -8.93
C ILE A 169 9.12 -17.57 -10.16
N VAL A 170 7.87 -17.43 -10.60
CA VAL A 170 7.37 -18.10 -11.81
C VAL A 170 8.17 -17.71 -13.05
N LYS A 171 8.59 -16.45 -13.15
CA LYS A 171 9.30 -15.92 -14.32
C LYS A 171 10.79 -16.28 -14.34
N SER A 172 11.45 -16.27 -13.19
CA SER A 172 12.92 -16.21 -13.09
C SER A 172 13.51 -17.30 -12.18
N GLY A 173 12.67 -18.09 -11.53
CA GLY A 173 13.04 -19.07 -10.51
C GLY A 173 13.19 -18.47 -9.12
N ASP A 174 13.12 -19.34 -8.11
CA ASP A 174 13.40 -19.02 -6.72
C ASP A 174 14.86 -19.37 -6.38
N CYS A 175 15.53 -18.48 -5.64
CA CYS A 175 16.90 -18.69 -5.18
C CYS A 175 16.98 -19.25 -3.75
N TYR A 176 15.86 -19.30 -3.02
CA TYR A 176 15.86 -19.80 -1.65
C TYR A 176 15.97 -21.33 -1.59
N ASP A 177 16.95 -21.78 -0.83
CA ASP A 177 17.25 -23.19 -0.61
C ASP A 177 17.39 -23.55 0.89
N GLY A 178 16.92 -22.70 1.82
CA GLY A 178 17.08 -22.92 3.26
C GLY A 178 16.52 -24.25 3.80
N PRO A 179 16.84 -24.63 5.06
CA PRO A 179 16.30 -25.84 5.69
C PRO A 179 14.77 -25.85 5.78
N TYR A 180 14.18 -24.65 5.84
CA TYR A 180 12.76 -24.39 5.66
C TYR A 180 12.63 -23.27 4.62
N TYR A 181 11.67 -23.42 3.73
CA TYR A 181 11.50 -22.54 2.58
C TYR A 181 10.06 -22.61 2.06
N THR A 182 9.70 -21.68 1.15
CA THR A 182 8.40 -21.68 0.49
C THR A 182 8.55 -22.15 -0.96
N ARG A 183 7.52 -22.81 -1.49
CA ARG A 183 7.30 -22.98 -2.93
C ARG A 183 5.88 -22.62 -3.30
N LEU A 184 5.66 -22.30 -4.56
CA LEU A 184 4.34 -21.98 -5.04
C LEU A 184 3.55 -23.25 -5.32
N VAL A 185 2.25 -23.21 -5.03
CA VAL A 185 1.26 -24.17 -5.52
C VAL A 185 0.25 -23.39 -6.35
N GLU A 186 -0.16 -23.96 -7.48
CA GLU A 186 -1.22 -23.37 -8.29
C GLU A 186 -2.55 -23.46 -7.54
N VAL A 187 -3.31 -22.38 -7.60
CA VAL A 187 -4.67 -22.28 -7.09
C VAL A 187 -5.59 -22.22 -8.30
N VAL A 188 -6.49 -23.20 -8.44
CA VAL A 188 -7.38 -23.34 -9.59
C VAL A 188 -8.85 -23.33 -9.16
N ASP A 189 -9.75 -22.99 -10.08
CA ASP A 189 -11.19 -23.18 -9.88
C ASP A 189 -11.62 -24.65 -10.07
N GLU A 190 -12.92 -24.91 -9.93
CA GLU A 190 -13.52 -26.25 -10.08
C GLU A 190 -13.40 -26.79 -11.50
N GLU A 191 -13.14 -25.93 -12.50
CA GLU A 191 -12.88 -26.30 -13.89
C GLU A 191 -11.39 -26.45 -14.21
N GLY A 192 -10.51 -26.26 -13.22
CA GLY A 192 -9.06 -26.34 -13.39
C GLY A 192 -8.41 -25.10 -14.01
N ARG A 193 -9.12 -23.97 -14.11
CA ARG A 193 -8.54 -22.70 -14.58
C ARG A 193 -7.71 -22.07 -13.48
N LEU A 194 -6.51 -21.61 -13.82
CA LEU A 194 -5.59 -20.95 -12.89
C LEU A 194 -6.19 -19.62 -12.39
N ILE A 195 -6.38 -19.52 -11.08
CA ILE A 195 -6.80 -18.31 -10.37
C ILE A 195 -5.59 -17.55 -9.85
N GLY A 196 -4.57 -18.26 -9.38
CA GLY A 196 -3.37 -17.64 -8.81
C GLY A 196 -2.41 -18.66 -8.21
N HIS A 197 -1.54 -18.18 -7.32
CA HIS A 197 -0.56 -19.01 -6.62
C HIS A 197 -0.66 -18.78 -5.11
N MET A 198 -0.30 -19.81 -4.34
CA MET A 198 -0.16 -19.72 -2.90
C MET A 198 1.20 -20.28 -2.47
N GLU A 199 1.79 -19.69 -1.43
CA GLU A 199 3.01 -20.23 -0.82
C GLU A 199 2.68 -21.45 0.05
N VAL A 200 3.46 -22.51 -0.12
CA VAL A 200 3.47 -23.69 0.75
C VAL A 200 4.80 -23.73 1.49
N MET A 201 4.73 -23.72 2.81
CA MET A 201 5.91 -23.86 3.68
C MET A 201 6.35 -25.31 3.71
N LEU A 202 7.62 -25.57 3.41
CA LEU A 202 8.19 -26.90 3.28
C LEU A 202 9.48 -27.03 4.10
N LYS A 203 9.79 -28.27 4.50
CA LYS A 203 11.14 -28.66 4.94
C LYS A 203 11.96 -29.07 3.71
N ARG A 204 13.24 -28.70 3.66
CA ARG A 204 14.16 -29.00 2.55
C ARG A 204 14.12 -30.49 2.17
N SER A 205 13.88 -30.78 0.90
CA SER A 205 13.88 -32.12 0.33
C SER A 205 14.44 -32.08 -1.11
N GLN A 206 15.09 -33.15 -1.56
CA GLN A 206 15.57 -33.22 -2.95
C GLN A 206 14.42 -33.17 -3.97
N ASP A 207 13.25 -33.69 -3.59
CA ASP A 207 12.06 -33.78 -4.45
C ASP A 207 11.45 -32.42 -4.78
N THR A 208 11.59 -31.44 -3.88
CA THR A 208 10.92 -30.14 -3.97
C THR A 208 11.90 -28.98 -4.10
N LEU A 209 13.21 -29.22 -4.01
CA LEU A 209 14.22 -28.14 -4.02
C LEU A 209 14.33 -27.46 -5.38
N HIS A 210 14.27 -28.22 -6.46
CA HIS A 210 14.42 -27.73 -7.83
C HIS A 210 13.11 -27.24 -8.46
N LYS A 211 12.02 -27.22 -7.68
CA LYS A 211 10.68 -26.88 -8.17
C LYS A 211 10.27 -25.53 -7.64
N ASP A 212 10.13 -24.53 -8.49
CA ASP A 212 9.59 -23.22 -8.11
C ASP A 212 8.08 -23.28 -7.84
N VAL A 213 7.39 -24.05 -8.68
CA VAL A 213 5.97 -24.40 -8.56
C VAL A 213 5.87 -25.91 -8.36
N LEU A 214 5.11 -26.35 -7.37
CA LEU A 214 4.89 -27.76 -7.08
C LEU A 214 3.99 -28.41 -8.13
N ASP A 215 4.17 -29.71 -8.41
CA ASP A 215 3.32 -30.50 -9.32
C ASP A 215 1.96 -30.88 -8.67
N ARG A 216 1.35 -29.92 -7.96
CA ARG A 216 0.11 -30.05 -7.21
C ARG A 216 -0.71 -28.78 -7.38
N GLN A 217 -2.01 -28.91 -7.21
CA GLN A 217 -2.95 -27.79 -7.29
C GLN A 217 -3.86 -27.78 -6.06
N LEU A 218 -4.21 -26.58 -5.60
CA LEU A 218 -5.29 -26.35 -4.64
C LEU A 218 -6.54 -25.94 -5.40
N VAL A 219 -7.63 -26.67 -5.21
CA VAL A 219 -8.92 -26.36 -5.87
C VAL A 219 -9.77 -25.51 -4.94
N LEU A 220 -10.08 -24.28 -5.36
CA LEU A 220 -11.02 -23.41 -4.66
C LEU A 220 -12.45 -23.78 -5.06
N LYS A 221 -13.22 -24.28 -4.08
CA LYS A 221 -14.63 -24.58 -4.27
C LYS A 221 -15.47 -23.33 -4.08
N SER A 222 -16.46 -23.15 -4.96
CA SER A 222 -17.47 -22.13 -4.77
C SER A 222 -18.21 -22.37 -3.46
N LYS A 223 -18.31 -21.34 -2.60
CA LYS A 223 -19.19 -21.45 -1.43
C LYS A 223 -20.62 -21.53 -1.95
N ASN A 224 -21.31 -22.65 -1.67
CA ASN A 224 -22.69 -22.82 -2.08
C ASN A 224 -23.51 -21.67 -1.44
N PRO A 225 -24.15 -20.78 -2.22
CA PRO A 225 -24.82 -19.60 -1.68
C PRO A 225 -26.01 -19.95 -0.76
N TYR A 226 -26.38 -21.23 -0.69
CA TYR A 226 -27.49 -21.76 0.10
C TYR A 226 -27.06 -22.58 1.32
N THR A 227 -25.78 -22.57 1.70
CA THR A 227 -25.32 -23.23 2.93
C THR A 227 -24.87 -22.16 3.94
N PRO A 228 -25.54 -22.03 5.11
CA PRO A 228 -25.21 -21.05 6.15
C PRO A 228 -23.71 -21.04 6.52
#